data_AF-A0A9X1YY93-F1
#
_entry.id   AF-A0A9X1YY93-F1
#
_cell.length_a   1.000
_cell.length_b   1.000
_cell.length_c   1.000
_cell.angle_alpha   90.00
_cell.angle_beta   90.00
_cell.angle_gamma   90.00
#
_symmetry.space_group_name_H-M   'P 1'
#
loop_
_entity.id
_entity.type
_entity.pdbx_description
1 polymer ?
#
loop_
_entity_poly.entity_id
_entity_poly.type
_entity_poly.pdbx_seq_one_letter_code
_entity_poly.pdbx_strand_id
1 'polypeptide(L)'
;MRTLLTALAITGLALSLNGCALAFLPGCYLRSSPTLEPAQLPPVLQGQALAIRLTLTGGRPTGLYVDPKTPLPPGLTLTYRPDEGDAELSGRPTTAGDYAFTVYGMTAGTQCTGQVAERHYPLRVLAPD
;
A
#
# COMPACT_ATOMS: atom_id res chain seq x y z
N MET A 1 48.65 20.27 28.01
CA MET A 1 47.31 20.90 27.98
C MET A 1 46.69 20.94 26.57
N ARG A 2 47.42 21.34 25.51
CA ARG A 2 46.90 21.36 24.11
C ARG A 2 46.52 19.98 23.54
N THR A 3 47.22 18.90 23.92
CA THR A 3 46.94 17.52 23.46
C THR A 3 45.74 16.86 24.13
N LEU A 4 45.34 17.34 25.32
CA LEU A 4 44.17 16.83 26.05
C LEU A 4 42.86 17.38 25.46
N LEU A 5 42.87 18.64 24.99
CA LEU A 5 41.71 19.27 24.34
C LEU A 5 41.37 18.64 22.98
N THR A 6 42.38 18.25 22.18
CA THR A 6 42.14 17.58 20.89
C THR A 6 41.60 16.17 21.07
N ALA A 7 42.06 15.41 22.08
CA ALA A 7 41.53 14.08 22.38
C ALA A 7 40.05 14.12 22.80
N LEU A 8 39.63 15.14 23.55
CA LEU A 8 38.23 15.34 23.98
C LEU A 8 37.33 15.75 22.81
N ALA A 9 37.84 16.57 21.88
CA ALA A 9 37.11 16.97 20.68
C ALA A 9 36.90 15.80 19.70
N ILE A 10 37.89 14.91 19.55
CA ILE A 10 37.81 13.74 18.65
C ILE A 10 36.85 12.69 19.21
N THR A 11 36.85 12.46 20.52
CA THR A 11 35.92 11.52 21.17
C THR A 11 34.48 12.04 21.16
N GLY A 12 34.27 13.36 21.34
CA GLY A 12 32.94 13.99 21.19
C GLY A 12 32.37 13.90 19.77
N LEU A 13 33.20 14.06 18.74
CA LEU A 13 32.81 13.94 17.33
C LEU A 13 32.50 12.49 16.93
N ALA A 14 33.24 11.51 17.46
CA ALA A 14 32.97 10.10 17.22
C ALA A 14 31.65 9.62 17.89
N LEU A 15 31.34 10.14 19.08
CA LEU A 15 30.08 9.85 19.77
C LEU A 15 28.87 10.44 19.04
N SER A 16 29.00 11.63 18.45
CA SER A 16 27.92 12.26 17.67
C SER A 16 27.68 11.55 16.33
N LEU A 17 28.73 11.07 15.65
CA LEU A 17 28.58 10.26 14.43
C LEU A 17 27.95 8.89 14.71
N ASN A 18 28.34 8.21 15.80
CA ASN A 18 27.76 6.91 16.18
C ASN A 18 26.35 7.04 16.77
N GLY A 19 26.05 8.16 17.45
CA GLY A 19 24.69 8.49 17.90
C GLY A 19 23.74 8.76 16.74
N CYS A 20 24.22 9.42 15.68
CA CYS A 20 23.49 9.58 14.43
C CYS A 20 23.13 8.21 13.83
N ALA A 21 24.10 7.29 13.71
CA ALA A 21 23.88 5.95 13.15
C ALA A 21 22.85 5.11 13.93
N LEU A 22 22.80 5.23 15.27
CA LEU A 22 21.81 4.53 16.11
C LEU A 22 20.43 5.19 16.11
N ALA A 23 20.33 6.49 15.81
CA ALA A 23 19.05 7.21 15.69
C ALA A 23 18.34 6.99 14.34
N PHE A 24 19.05 6.54 13.30
CA PHE A 24 18.47 6.30 11.97
C PHE A 24 17.87 4.89 11.77
N LEU A 25 18.17 3.92 12.65
CA LEU A 25 17.73 2.54 12.50
C LEU A 25 16.29 2.20 12.94
N PRO A 26 15.63 2.87 13.92
CA PRO A 26 14.29 2.43 14.34
C PRO A 26 13.18 2.78 13.34
N GLY A 27 13.46 3.68 12.38
CA GLY A 27 12.45 4.19 11.44
C GLY A 27 11.79 3.12 10.59
N CYS A 28 12.52 2.09 10.14
CA CYS A 28 11.97 1.03 9.31
C CYS A 28 11.17 -0.01 10.10
N TYR A 29 11.58 -0.26 11.35
CA TYR A 29 11.00 -1.27 12.23
C TYR A 29 9.69 -0.82 12.88
N LEU A 30 9.49 0.48 13.07
CA LEU A 30 8.28 1.05 13.68
C LEU A 30 7.20 1.46 12.66
N ARG A 31 7.34 1.08 11.38
CA ARG A 31 6.34 1.43 10.36
C ARG A 31 5.10 0.55 10.49
N SER A 32 3.93 1.18 10.39
CA SER A 32 2.67 0.45 10.23
C SER A 32 2.71 -0.42 8.97
N SER A 33 2.12 -1.60 9.04
CA SER A 33 1.90 -2.42 7.85
C SER A 33 0.85 -1.75 6.96
N PRO A 34 1.09 -1.62 5.65
CA PRO A 34 0.10 -1.03 4.78
C PRO A 34 -1.11 -1.94 4.64
N THR A 35 -2.31 -1.35 4.56
CA THR A 35 -3.57 -2.10 4.49
C THR A 35 -4.46 -1.50 3.42
N LEU A 36 -5.17 -2.36 2.66
CA LEU A 36 -6.14 -1.95 1.66
C LEU A 36 -7.55 -1.93 2.27
N GLU A 37 -8.21 -0.79 2.13
CA GLU A 37 -9.60 -0.55 2.51
C GLU A 37 -10.46 -0.24 1.27
N PRO A 38 -11.76 -0.58 1.25
CA PRO A 38 -12.48 -1.33 2.27
C PRO A 38 -12.00 -2.78 2.38
N ALA A 39 -12.31 -3.40 3.51
CA ALA A 39 -11.93 -4.77 3.79
C ALA A 39 -12.73 -5.81 2.98
N GLN A 40 -13.97 -5.47 2.67
CA GLN A 40 -14.90 -6.35 1.97
C GLN A 40 -15.63 -5.51 0.94
N LEU A 41 -15.98 -6.14 -0.17
CA LEU A 41 -16.79 -5.51 -1.21
C LEU A 41 -18.23 -5.96 -1.01
N PRO A 42 -19.20 -5.05 -1.17
CA PRO A 42 -20.60 -5.43 -1.21
C PRO A 42 -20.88 -6.32 -2.43
N PRO A 43 -21.91 -7.17 -2.39
CA PRO A 43 -22.40 -7.83 -3.60
C PRO A 43 -22.87 -6.78 -4.61
N VAL A 44 -22.70 -7.08 -5.89
CA VAL A 44 -23.06 -6.20 -7.00
C VAL A 44 -23.99 -6.91 -7.96
N LEU A 45 -24.83 -6.17 -8.69
CA LEU A 45 -25.69 -6.72 -9.72
C LEU A 45 -25.00 -6.68 -11.09
N GLN A 46 -25.18 -7.73 -11.88
CA GLN A 46 -24.74 -7.77 -13.27
C GLN A 46 -25.35 -6.60 -14.05
N GLY A 47 -24.54 -5.94 -14.87
CA GLY A 47 -24.92 -4.79 -15.68
C GLY A 47 -25.07 -3.47 -14.90
N GLN A 48 -25.09 -3.49 -13.57
CA GLN A 48 -25.15 -2.28 -12.75
C GLN A 48 -23.78 -1.58 -12.72
N ALA A 49 -23.79 -0.25 -12.86
CA ALA A 49 -22.58 0.55 -12.72
C ALA A 49 -22.10 0.52 -11.26
N LEU A 50 -20.80 0.28 -11.11
CA LEU A 50 -20.07 0.21 -9.87
C LEU A 50 -18.94 1.25 -9.91
N ALA A 51 -18.71 1.92 -8.78
CA ALA A 51 -17.54 2.74 -8.51
C ALA A 51 -17.19 2.61 -7.02
N ILE A 52 -16.15 1.86 -6.69
CA ILE A 52 -15.64 1.69 -5.32
C ILE A 52 -14.23 2.25 -5.25
N ARG A 53 -14.01 3.12 -4.26
CA ARG A 53 -12.70 3.65 -3.91
C ARG A 53 -11.95 2.63 -3.03
N LEU A 54 -10.75 2.24 -3.46
CA LEU A 54 -9.80 1.43 -2.70
C LEU A 54 -8.66 2.33 -2.19
N THR A 55 -8.50 2.43 -0.88
CA THR A 55 -7.49 3.27 -0.23
C THR A 55 -6.41 2.40 0.40
N LEU A 56 -5.14 2.79 0.19
CA LEU A 56 -4.00 2.16 0.83
C LEU A 56 -3.56 3.00 2.02
N THR A 57 -3.74 2.47 3.23
CA THR A 57 -3.35 3.11 4.49
C THR A 57 -2.01 2.56 4.98
N GLY A 58 -1.42 3.18 6.01
CA GLY A 58 -0.17 2.70 6.64
C GLY A 58 1.13 3.03 5.89
N GLY A 59 1.07 3.86 4.84
CA GLY A 59 2.24 4.36 4.14
C GLY A 59 1.86 5.37 3.06
N ARG A 60 2.84 5.85 2.29
CA ARG A 60 2.59 6.70 1.12
C ARG A 60 2.40 5.83 -0.12
N PRO A 61 1.21 5.75 -0.73
CA PRO A 61 0.94 4.86 -1.85
C PRO A 61 1.76 5.26 -3.09
N THR A 62 2.28 4.26 -3.81
CA THR A 62 3.01 4.45 -5.08
C THR A 62 2.37 3.70 -6.24
N GLY A 63 1.44 2.78 -5.95
CA GLY A 63 0.73 2.01 -6.96
C GLY A 63 -0.24 1.03 -6.35
N LEU A 64 -1.37 0.84 -7.03
CA LEU A 64 -2.30 -0.26 -6.78
C LEU A 64 -2.55 -0.99 -8.10
N TYR A 65 -2.49 -2.32 -8.09
CA TYR A 65 -2.68 -3.14 -9.29
C TYR A 65 -3.34 -4.48 -8.95
N VAL A 66 -3.98 -5.07 -9.95
CA VAL A 66 -4.60 -6.40 -9.84
C VAL A 66 -3.57 -7.47 -10.18
N ASP A 67 -3.57 -8.58 -9.45
CA ASP A 67 -2.76 -9.74 -9.79
C ASP A 67 -3.24 -10.35 -11.13
N PRO A 68 -2.37 -10.44 -12.16
CA PRO A 68 -2.73 -11.06 -13.43
C PRO A 68 -3.16 -12.54 -13.31
N LYS A 69 -2.79 -13.24 -12.23
CA LYS A 69 -3.20 -14.63 -11.98
C LYS A 69 -4.64 -14.75 -11.47
N THR A 70 -5.17 -13.69 -10.87
CA THR A 70 -6.54 -13.62 -10.34
C THR A 70 -7.21 -12.35 -10.87
N PRO A 71 -7.60 -12.35 -12.16
CA PRO A 71 -8.09 -11.16 -12.83
C PRO A 71 -9.43 -10.70 -12.28
N LEU A 72 -9.78 -9.44 -12.57
CA LEU A 72 -11.10 -8.89 -12.26
C LEU A 72 -12.22 -9.63 -13.03
N PRO A 73 -13.44 -9.63 -12.48
CA PRO A 73 -14.63 -10.01 -13.24
C PRO A 73 -14.73 -9.22 -14.55
N PRO A 74 -15.26 -9.84 -15.63
CA PRO A 74 -15.42 -9.17 -16.91
C PRO A 74 -16.24 -7.87 -16.80
N GLY A 75 -15.71 -6.78 -17.39
CA GLY A 75 -16.35 -5.47 -17.40
C GLY A 75 -16.00 -4.55 -16.23
N LEU A 76 -15.11 -5.00 -15.34
CA LEU A 76 -14.52 -4.18 -14.28
C LEU A 76 -13.07 -3.81 -14.58
N THR A 77 -12.67 -2.64 -14.11
CA THR A 77 -11.31 -2.11 -14.22
C THR A 77 -10.89 -1.49 -12.90
N LEU A 78 -9.60 -1.64 -12.54
CA LEU A 78 -8.99 -0.92 -11.44
C LEU A 78 -8.13 0.21 -12.01
N THR A 79 -8.43 1.45 -11.63
CA THR A 79 -7.69 2.64 -12.07
C THR A 79 -7.00 3.28 -10.88
N TYR A 80 -5.67 3.22 -10.84
CA TYR A 80 -4.88 3.93 -9.82
C TYR A 80 -4.84 5.43 -10.12
N ARG A 81 -5.04 6.25 -9.09
CA ARG A 81 -4.98 7.72 -9.13
C ARG A 81 -3.81 8.19 -8.25
N PRO A 82 -2.63 8.46 -8.84
CA PRO A 82 -1.43 8.81 -8.08
C PRO A 82 -1.60 10.04 -7.20
N ASP A 83 -2.33 11.05 -7.68
CA ASP A 83 -2.53 12.31 -6.97
C ASP A 83 -3.32 12.14 -5.66
N GLU A 84 -4.24 11.16 -5.64
CA GLU A 84 -5.07 10.84 -4.47
C GLU A 84 -4.49 9.68 -3.63
N GLY A 85 -3.51 8.94 -4.16
CA GLY A 85 -2.92 7.78 -3.51
C GLY A 85 -3.86 6.58 -3.40
N ASP A 86 -4.90 6.52 -4.22
CA ASP A 86 -5.94 5.51 -4.15
C ASP A 86 -6.21 4.88 -5.52
N ALA A 87 -7.10 3.90 -5.57
CA ALA A 87 -7.58 3.36 -6.84
C ALA A 87 -9.10 3.29 -6.86
N GLU A 88 -9.67 3.40 -8.05
CA GLU A 88 -11.10 3.22 -8.26
C GLU A 88 -11.35 1.90 -9.00
N LEU A 89 -12.06 0.99 -8.35
CA LEU A 89 -12.64 -0.19 -8.97
C LEU A 89 -13.98 0.21 -9.59
N SER A 90 -14.02 0.31 -10.93
CA SER A 90 -15.20 0.78 -11.64
C SER A 90 -15.54 -0.07 -12.85
N GLY A 91 -16.79 0.07 -13.31
CA GLY A 91 -17.28 -0.60 -14.51
C GLY A 91 -18.67 -1.19 -14.33
N ARG A 92 -19.00 -2.16 -15.19
CA ARG A 92 -20.26 -2.91 -15.15
C ARG A 92 -19.94 -4.39 -15.31
N PRO A 93 -20.13 -5.22 -14.28
CA PRO A 93 -19.83 -6.63 -14.38
C PRO A 93 -20.80 -7.29 -15.36
N THR A 94 -20.31 -8.03 -16.34
CA THR A 94 -21.14 -8.54 -17.45
C THR A 94 -21.67 -9.95 -17.22
N THR A 95 -21.10 -10.71 -16.27
CA THR A 95 -21.44 -12.11 -16.02
C THR A 95 -21.65 -12.34 -14.53
N ALA A 96 -22.83 -12.84 -14.14
CA ALA A 96 -23.12 -13.25 -12.77
C ALA A 96 -22.23 -14.43 -12.32
N GLY A 97 -21.87 -14.46 -11.04
CA GLY A 97 -20.99 -15.47 -10.46
C GLY A 97 -20.26 -14.98 -9.21
N ASP A 98 -19.62 -15.91 -8.51
CA ASP A 98 -18.67 -15.60 -7.44
C ASP A 98 -17.26 -15.51 -8.03
N TYR A 99 -16.60 -14.39 -7.77
CA TYR A 99 -15.24 -14.10 -8.23
C TYR A 99 -14.32 -13.88 -7.05
N ALA A 100 -13.04 -14.19 -7.24
CA ALA A 100 -11.97 -13.83 -6.32
C ALA A 100 -10.83 -13.18 -7.11
N PHE A 101 -10.46 -11.97 -6.71
CA PHE A 101 -9.32 -11.26 -7.29
C PHE A 101 -8.43 -10.69 -6.20
N THR A 102 -7.15 -10.56 -6.50
CA THR A 102 -6.15 -10.02 -5.58
C THR A 102 -5.70 -8.64 -6.03
N VAL A 103 -5.67 -7.69 -5.10
CA VAL A 103 -5.11 -6.36 -5.31
C VAL A 103 -3.84 -6.23 -4.49
N TYR A 104 -2.80 -5.74 -5.14
CA TYR A 104 -1.54 -5.36 -4.52
C TYR A 104 -1.46 -3.84 -4.39
N GLY A 105 -1.07 -3.36 -3.22
CA GLY A 105 -0.77 -1.95 -2.96
C GLY A 105 0.70 -1.79 -2.57
N MET A 106 1.40 -0.85 -3.18
CA MET A 106 2.80 -0.55 -2.87
C MET A 106 2.91 0.80 -2.17
N THR A 107 3.81 0.90 -1.18
CA THR A 107 4.12 2.15 -0.50
C THR A 107 5.58 2.58 -0.67
N ALA A 108 5.84 3.88 -0.62
CA ALA A 108 7.20 4.42 -0.57
C ALA A 108 7.79 4.32 0.85
N GLY A 109 9.12 4.20 0.93
CA GLY A 109 9.87 4.35 2.18
C GLY A 109 11.01 5.36 1.99
N THR A 110 11.06 6.39 2.83
CA THR A 110 12.05 7.48 2.72
C THR A 110 13.48 7.01 3.01
N GLN A 111 13.65 5.92 3.76
CA GLN A 111 14.97 5.36 4.15
C GLN A 111 14.93 3.82 4.24
N CYS A 112 13.93 3.21 3.63
CA CYS A 112 13.64 1.78 3.73
C CYS A 112 12.99 1.33 2.44
N THR A 113 13.06 0.03 2.12
CA THR A 113 12.25 -0.54 1.05
C THR A 113 10.76 -0.26 1.29
N GLY A 114 10.04 0.01 0.20
CA GLY A 114 8.59 0.09 0.20
C GLY A 114 7.94 -1.17 0.76
N GLN A 115 6.75 -1.04 1.31
CA GLN A 115 5.98 -2.19 1.79
C GLN A 115 4.90 -2.55 0.76
N VAL A 116 4.52 -3.81 0.74
CA VAL A 116 3.45 -4.33 -0.12
C VAL A 116 2.29 -4.75 0.77
N ALA A 117 1.10 -4.24 0.46
CA ALA A 117 -0.16 -4.77 0.95
C ALA A 117 -0.72 -5.72 -0.10
N GLU A 118 -1.21 -6.87 0.33
CA GLU A 118 -1.93 -7.82 -0.50
C GLU A 118 -3.36 -7.94 0.04
N ARG A 119 -4.34 -7.90 -0.86
CA ARG A 119 -5.74 -8.08 -0.48
C ARG A 119 -6.49 -8.97 -1.45
N HIS A 120 -6.97 -10.09 -0.92
CA HIS A 120 -7.93 -10.96 -1.59
C HIS A 120 -9.34 -10.41 -1.41
N TYR A 121 -10.03 -10.17 -2.53
CA TYR A 121 -11.39 -9.70 -2.57
C TYR A 121 -12.34 -10.77 -3.13
N PRO A 122 -13.21 -11.35 -2.29
CA PRO A 122 -14.39 -12.04 -2.81
C PRO A 122 -15.38 -11.01 -3.34
N LEU A 123 -15.87 -11.21 -4.56
CA LEU A 123 -16.93 -10.40 -5.14
C LEU A 123 -18.03 -11.30 -5.68
N ARG A 124 -19.25 -11.08 -5.18
CA ARG A 124 -20.44 -11.75 -5.69
C ARG A 124 -21.14 -10.84 -6.69
N VAL A 125 -21.27 -11.32 -7.93
CA VAL A 125 -22.07 -10.69 -8.98
C VAL A 125 -23.38 -11.45 -9.09
N LEU A 126 -24.48 -10.79 -8.71
CA LEU A 126 -25.84 -11.33 -8.75
C LEU A 126 -26.45 -11.12 -10.15
N ALA A 127 -27.25 -12.08 -10.62
CA ALA A 127 -28.07 -11.89 -11.81
C ALA A 127 -29.18 -10.86 -11.52
N PRO A 128 -29.61 -10.06 -12.52
CA PRO A 128 -30.81 -9.25 -12.38
C PRO A 128 -32.03 -10.18 -12.33
N ASP A 129 -33.03 -9.81 -11.52
CA ASP A 129 -34.32 -10.51 -11.42
C ASP A 129 -35.10 -10.51 -12.74
#